data_AF-A0A3D2XMY9-F1
#
_entry.id   AF-A0A3D2XMY9-F1
#
_cell.length_a   1.000
_cell.length_b   1.000
_cell.length_c   1.000
_cell.angle_alpha   90.00
_cell.angle_beta   90.00
_cell.angle_gamma   90.00
#
_symmetry.space_group_name_H-M   'P 1'
#
loop_
_entity.id
_entity.type
_entity.pdbx_description
1 polymer ?
#
loop_
_entity_poly.entity_id
_entity_poly.type
_entity_poly.pdbx_seq_one_letter_code
_entity_poly.pdbx_strand_id
1 'polypeptide(L)' 'NQGHCHPKITKALETQARLLTLTSRAFHNNVLGRYEAYITKLFGYDKVLPMNTGVEGGETANKLARKWGYLKKG' A
#
# COMPACT_ATOMS: atom_id res chain seq x y z
N ASN A 1 3.14 -14.15 10.28
CA ASN A 1 1.82 -14.79 10.59
C ASN A 1 1.54 -16.01 9.71
N GLN A 2 1.85 -15.98 8.42
CA GLN A 2 1.37 -16.95 7.43
C GLN A 2 2.28 -18.18 7.25
N GLY A 3 3.33 -18.32 8.06
CA GLY A 3 4.36 -19.36 7.92
C GLY A 3 5.43 -19.03 6.87
N HIS A 4 6.62 -19.60 7.04
CA HIS A 4 7.72 -19.44 6.08
C HIS A 4 7.36 -20.10 4.74
N CYS A 5 7.71 -19.44 3.63
CA CYS A 5 7.57 -19.99 2.27
C CYS A 5 6.14 -20.42 1.91
N HIS A 6 5.11 -19.70 2.38
CA HIS A 6 3.72 -20.04 2.10
C HIS A 6 3.44 -20.10 0.57
N PRO A 7 2.95 -21.23 0.03
CA PRO A 7 2.94 -21.49 -1.42
C PRO A 7 2.07 -20.52 -2.22
N LYS A 8 0.97 -20.02 -1.65
CA LYS A 8 0.14 -19.00 -2.32
C LYS A 8 0.86 -17.65 -2.46
N ILE A 9 1.72 -17.28 -1.51
CA ILE A 9 2.41 -15.99 -1.51
C ILE A 9 3.59 -16.04 -2.47
N THR A 10 4.41 -17.11 -2.39
CA THR A 10 5.54 -17.30 -3.32
C THR A 10 5.06 -17.41 -4.76
N LYS A 11 3.95 -18.09 -5.02
CA LYS A 11 3.37 -18.16 -6.37
C LYS A 11 2.92 -16.79 -6.89
N ALA A 12 2.23 -16.00 -6.06
CA ALA A 12 1.78 -14.66 -6.45
C ALA A 12 2.98 -13.74 -6.75
N LEU A 13 4.03 -13.82 -5.93
CA LEU A 13 5.30 -13.12 -6.15
C LEU A 13 5.93 -13.50 -7.49
N GLU A 14 6.15 -14.79 -7.74
CA GLU A 14 6.75 -15.28 -8.98
C GLU A 14 5.96 -14.90 -10.23
N THR A 15 4.63 -15.03 -10.17
CA THR A 15 3.75 -14.71 -11.30
C THR A 15 3.84 -13.22 -11.65
N GLN A 16 3.76 -12.32 -10.67
CA GLN A 16 3.84 -10.88 -10.94
C GLN A 16 5.26 -10.45 -11.33
N ALA A 17 6.29 -11.03 -10.71
CA ALA A 17 7.68 -10.70 -11.00
C ALA A 17 8.10 -11.02 -12.44
N ARG A 18 7.50 -12.06 -13.05
CA ARG A 18 7.70 -12.39 -14.48
C ARG A 18 7.00 -11.43 -15.44
N LEU A 19 6.10 -10.58 -14.95
CA LEU A 19 5.35 -9.63 -15.76
C LEU A 19 5.90 -8.20 -15.61
N LEU A 20 5.91 -7.68 -14.38
CA LEU A 20 6.35 -6.32 -14.07
C LEU A 20 6.51 -6.12 -12.56
N THR A 21 7.65 -5.58 -12.13
CA THR A 21 7.97 -5.38 -10.71
C THR A 21 7.93 -3.91 -10.27
N LEU A 22 8.35 -2.97 -11.12
CA LEU A 22 8.48 -1.56 -10.73
C LEU A 22 8.22 -0.62 -11.91
N THR A 23 7.32 0.34 -11.72
CA THR A 23 7.02 1.43 -12.67
C THR A 23 7.41 2.81 -12.16
N SER A 24 8.00 2.89 -10.97
CA SER A 24 7.97 4.09 -10.13
C SER A 24 6.52 4.57 -9.86
N ARG A 25 6.36 5.79 -9.37
CA ARG A 25 5.07 6.49 -9.24
C ARG A 25 4.79 7.46 -10.39
N ALA A 26 5.73 7.60 -11.34
CA ALA A 26 5.58 8.44 -12.52
C ALA A 26 4.57 7.86 -13.54
N PHE A 27 4.35 6.53 -13.50
CA PHE A 27 3.40 5.84 -14.35
C PHE A 27 2.40 5.04 -13.51
N HIS A 28 1.19 4.90 -14.02
CA HIS A 28 0.24 3.93 -13.48
C HIS A 28 0.66 2.51 -13.83
N ASN A 29 0.40 1.58 -12.91
CA ASN A 29 0.43 0.15 -13.19
C ASN A 29 -0.97 -0.45 -12.96
N ASN A 30 -1.20 -1.62 -13.53
CA ASN A 30 -2.50 -2.28 -13.53
C ASN A 30 -2.82 -3.07 -12.24
N VAL A 31 -1.96 -3.04 -11.21
CA VAL A 31 -2.13 -3.82 -9.97
C VAL A 31 -2.48 -2.93 -8.78
N LEU A 32 -1.84 -1.76 -8.67
CA LEU A 32 -1.95 -0.88 -7.50
C LEU A 32 -3.41 -0.53 -7.17
N GLY A 33 -4.19 -0.03 -8.15
CA GLY A 33 -5.60 0.34 -7.90
C GLY A 33 -6.48 -0.83 -7.45
N ARG A 34 -6.21 -2.06 -7.91
CA ARG A 34 -6.94 -3.26 -7.47
C ARG A 34 -6.62 -3.60 -6.02
N TYR A 35 -5.35 -3.50 -5.63
CA TYR A 35 -4.93 -3.65 -4.24
C TYR A 35 -5.55 -2.57 -3.35
N GLU A 36 -5.53 -1.30 -3.79
CA GLU A 36 -6.08 -0.17 -3.04
C GLU A 36 -7.57 -0.34 -2.77
N ALA A 37 -8.35 -0.76 -3.78
CA ALA A 37 -9.78 -1.06 -3.64
C ALA A 37 -10.04 -2.28 -2.73
N TYR A 38 -9.22 -3.33 -2.83
CA TYR A 38 -9.36 -4.52 -2.00
C TYR A 38 -9.17 -4.20 -0.51
N ILE A 39 -8.07 -3.50 -0.18
CA ILE A 39 -7.71 -3.25 1.23
C ILE A 39 -8.64 -2.22 1.90
N THR A 40 -9.07 -1.19 1.16
CA THR A 40 -10.03 -0.21 1.66
C THR A 40 -11.38 -0.85 1.95
N LYS A 41 -11.89 -1.71 1.05
CA LYS A 41 -13.11 -2.49 1.28
C LYS A 41 -12.98 -3.45 2.47
N LEU A 42 -11.82 -4.10 2.62
CA LEU A 42 -11.59 -5.05 3.71
C LEU A 42 -11.63 -4.38 5.09
N PHE A 43 -11.04 -3.19 5.23
CA PHE A 43 -10.91 -2.49 6.52
C PHE A 43 -11.92 -1.36 6.74
N GLY A 44 -12.76 -1.02 5.75
CA GLY A 44 -13.78 0.02 5.87
C GLY A 44 -13.24 1.45 5.85
N TYR A 45 -12.16 1.71 5.09
CA TYR A 45 -11.59 3.05 4.92
C TYR A 45 -11.86 3.59 3.52
N ASP A 46 -11.94 4.92 3.36
CA ASP A 46 -12.17 5.55 2.05
C ASP A 46 -10.95 5.46 1.11
N LYS A 47 -9.73 5.50 1.66
CA LYS A 47 -8.46 5.57 0.90
C LYS A 47 -7.33 4.87 1.65
N VAL A 48 -6.32 4.45 0.90
CA VAL A 48 -5.05 3.92 1.42
C VAL A 48 -3.87 4.63 0.74
N LEU A 49 -2.75 4.75 1.45
CA LEU A 49 -1.47 5.24 0.91
C LEU A 49 -0.37 4.21 1.20
N PRO A 50 -0.02 3.32 0.25
CA PRO A 50 0.96 2.26 0.50
C PRO A 50 2.38 2.78 0.61
N MET A 51 3.12 2.23 1.60
CA MET A 51 4.54 2.47 1.89
C MET A 51 5.27 1.12 2.07
N ASN A 52 6.60 1.13 2.23
CA ASN A 52 7.40 -0.10 2.26
C ASN A 52 7.67 -0.59 3.69
N THR A 53 8.00 0.32 4.60
CA THR A 53 8.36 -0.01 5.99
C THR A 53 7.34 0.50 7.00
N GLY A 54 7.39 -0.06 8.22
CA GLY A 54 6.57 0.44 9.33
C GLY A 54 6.89 1.89 9.72
N VAL A 55 8.17 2.28 9.64
CA VAL A 55 8.61 3.66 9.94
C VAL A 55 8.05 4.65 8.94
N GLU A 56 8.12 4.32 7.64
CA GLU A 56 7.53 5.15 6.58
C GLU A 56 6.00 5.32 6.77
N GLY A 57 5.31 4.26 7.16
CA GLY A 57 3.88 4.31 7.47
C GLY A 57 3.57 5.25 8.65
N GLY A 58 4.33 5.15 9.74
CA GLY A 58 4.18 6.00 10.91
C GLY A 58 4.48 7.48 10.64
N GLU A 59 5.59 7.77 9.96
CA GLU A 59 5.95 9.14 9.58
C GLU A 59 4.92 9.76 8.62
N THR A 60 4.38 8.96 7.70
CA THR A 60 3.32 9.41 6.80
C THR A 60 2.04 9.72 7.56
N ALA A 61 1.67 8.91 8.56
CA ALA A 61 0.52 9.17 9.42
C ALA A 61 0.70 10.45 10.25
N ASN A 62 1.88 10.67 10.83
CA ASN A 62 2.21 11.91 11.56
C ASN A 62 2.08 13.15 10.67
N LYS A 63 2.62 13.07 9.44
CA LYS A 63 2.50 14.15 8.45
C LYS A 63 1.05 14.43 8.07
N LEU A 64 0.26 13.38 7.85
CA LEU A 64 -1.16 13.51 7.53
C LEU A 64 -1.93 14.18 8.67
N ALA A 65 -1.73 13.72 9.91
CA ALA A 65 -2.39 14.26 11.09
C ALA A 65 -2.03 15.74 11.32
N ARG A 66 -0.74 16.11 11.24
CA ARG A 66 -0.29 17.51 11.37
C ARG A 66 -0.86 18.39 10.27
N LYS A 67 -0.79 17.95 9.01
CA LYS A 67 -1.36 18.70 7.88
C LYS A 67 -2.87 18.91 8.06
N TRP A 68 -3.60 17.89 8.51
CA TRP A 68 -5.02 18.03 8.81
C TRP A 68 -5.28 19.00 9.95
N GLY A 69 -4.49 18.94 11.03
CA GLY A 69 -4.55 19.89 12.14
C GLY A 69 -4.47 21.33 11.65
N TYR A 70 -3.42 21.66 10.89
CA TYR A 70 -3.23 23.01 10.36
C TYR A 70 -4.34 23.44 9.37
N LEU A 71 -4.85 22.53 8.54
CA LEU A 71 -5.84 22.88 7.52
C LEU A 71 -7.29 22.89 8.01
N LYS A 72 -7.60 22.17 9.09
CA LYS A 72 -8.98 21.95 9.56
C LYS A 72 -9.23 22.35 11.00
N LYS A 73 -8.20 22.46 11.84
CA LYS A 73 -8.34 22.79 13.27
C LYS A 73 -7.68 24.11 13.67
N GLY A 74 -6.64 24.54 12.96
CA GLY A 74 -5.82 25.72 13.32
C GLY A 74 -4.61 25.28 14.13
#